data_AF-A0A814TA42-F1
#
_entry.id   AF-A0A814TA42-F1
#
_cell.length_a   1.000
_cell.length_b   1.000
_cell.length_c   1.000
_cell.angle_alpha   90.00
_cell.angle_beta   90.00
_cell.angle_gamma   90.00
#
_symmetry.space_group_name_H-M   'P 1'
#
loop_
_entity.id
_entity.type
_entity.pdbx_description
1 polymer ?
#
loop_
_entity_poly.entity_id
_entity_poly.type
_entity_poly.pdbx_seq_one_letter_code
_entity_poly.pdbx_strand_id
1 'polypeptide(L)'
;MKSEDLRKVAFRKYEDGDGVYKIFRDLNGSLGLNTIKRWYKMIRHTGSIQLSTYPGAPHLARTSKTIEKVKHKFDRKEMVTTRRLATDYGISKSSAHRILTEDLKLYAYKMTIEPKLTEEHKNKRKQFVN
;
A
#
# COMPACT_ATOMS: atom_id res chain seq x y z
N MET A 1 -19.37 13.91 19.32
CA MET A 1 -19.83 12.75 18.53
C MET A 1 -18.73 12.35 17.57
N LYS A 2 -18.43 11.05 17.38
CA LYS A 2 -17.41 10.64 16.41
C LYS A 2 -17.96 10.80 14.99
N SER A 3 -17.08 10.97 14.00
CA SER A 3 -17.44 11.13 12.58
C SER A 3 -18.27 9.95 12.02
N GLU A 4 -18.07 8.75 12.57
CA GLU A 4 -18.84 7.57 12.20
C GLU A 4 -20.30 7.62 12.67
N ASP A 5 -20.55 8.21 13.84
CA ASP A 5 -21.89 8.34 14.42
C ASP A 5 -22.73 9.33 13.61
N LEU A 6 -22.13 10.44 13.17
CA LEU A 6 -22.77 11.44 12.31
C LEU A 6 -23.22 10.85 10.97
N ARG A 7 -22.41 9.97 10.39
CA ARG A 7 -22.74 9.28 9.13
C ARG A 7 -23.93 8.34 9.31
N LYS A 8 -23.96 7.56 10.39
CA LYS A 8 -25.08 6.66 10.70
C LYS A 8 -26.38 7.45 10.91
N VAL A 9 -26.32 8.57 11.61
CA VAL A 9 -27.50 9.45 11.81
C VAL A 9 -27.98 10.05 10.49
N ALA A 10 -27.06 10.57 9.65
CA ALA A 10 -27.42 11.13 8.35
C ALA A 10 -28.02 10.08 7.41
N PHE A 11 -27.52 8.85 7.45
CA PHE A 11 -28.05 7.73 6.68
C PHE A 11 -29.46 7.34 7.13
N ARG A 12 -29.70 7.21 8.44
CA ARG A 12 -31.05 6.93 8.97
C ARG A 12 -32.07 7.98 8.55
N LYS A 13 -31.73 9.27 8.70
CA LYS A 13 -32.63 10.36 8.27
C LYS A 13 -32.93 10.35 6.77
N TYR A 14 -31.97 9.92 5.96
CA TYR A 14 -32.21 9.73 4.53
C TYR A 14 -33.22 8.61 4.27
N GLU A 15 -33.08 7.46 4.94
CA GLU A 15 -34.04 6.35 4.86
C GLU A 15 -35.45 6.76 5.34
N ASP A 16 -35.52 7.62 6.37
CA ASP A 16 -36.77 8.21 6.86
C ASP A 16 -37.41 9.20 5.84
N GLY A 17 -36.75 9.47 4.71
CA GLY A 17 -37.23 10.35 3.64
C GLY A 17 -36.92 11.83 3.85
N ASP A 18 -36.05 12.18 4.80
CA ASP A 18 -35.72 13.58 5.08
C ASP A 18 -34.91 14.21 3.93
N GLY A 19 -35.34 15.40 3.51
CA GLY A 19 -34.60 16.21 2.56
C GLY A 19 -33.29 16.76 3.12
N VAL A 20 -32.33 17.06 2.24
CA VAL A 20 -30.98 17.56 2.58
C VAL A 20 -30.98 18.70 3.60
N TYR A 21 -31.89 19.66 3.47
CA TYR A 21 -31.97 20.84 4.35
C TYR A 21 -32.58 20.53 5.72
N LYS A 22 -33.40 19.48 5.83
CA LYS A 22 -33.93 19.00 7.12
C LYS A 22 -32.82 18.29 7.89
N ILE A 23 -32.10 17.38 7.23
CA ILE A 23 -30.90 16.71 7.78
C ILE A 23 -29.86 17.73 8.26
N PHE A 24 -29.61 18.80 7.49
CA PHE A 24 -28.68 19.86 7.89
C PHE A 24 -29.11 20.60 9.15
N ARG A 25 -30.40 20.96 9.25
CA ARG A 25 -30.94 21.63 10.44
C ARG A 25 -30.88 20.72 11.67
N ASP A 26 -31.22 19.45 11.52
CA ASP A 26 -31.25 18.48 12.63
C ASP A 26 -29.85 18.14 13.15
N LEU A 27 -28.83 18.23 12.29
CA LEU A 27 -27.43 18.09 12.67
C LEU A 27 -26.84 19.39 13.24
N ASN A 28 -27.66 20.43 13.41
CA ASN A 28 -27.34 21.71 14.08
C ASN A 28 -25.98 22.32 13.68
N GLY A 29 -25.68 22.34 12.38
CA GLY A 29 -24.44 22.94 11.87
C GLY A 29 -23.15 22.20 12.22
N SER A 30 -23.22 21.01 12.85
CA SER A 30 -22.05 20.15 13.11
C SER A 30 -21.31 19.73 11.84
N LEU A 31 -22.00 19.76 10.69
CA LEU A 31 -21.47 19.48 9.36
C LEU A 31 -21.88 20.57 8.38
N GLY A 32 -20.98 20.91 7.45
CA GLY A 32 -21.28 21.84 6.37
C GLY A 32 -22.31 21.28 5.39
N LEU A 33 -23.13 22.15 4.81
CA LEU A 33 -24.17 21.79 3.84
C LEU A 33 -23.61 21.02 2.63
N ASN A 34 -22.40 21.35 2.18
CA ASN A 34 -21.73 20.68 1.08
C ASN A 34 -21.40 19.21 1.39
N THR A 35 -21.05 18.91 2.64
CA THR A 35 -20.78 17.55 3.10
C THR A 35 -22.06 16.71 3.07
N ILE A 36 -23.19 17.28 3.52
CA ILE A 36 -24.49 16.60 3.50
C ILE A 36 -24.97 16.40 2.08
N LYS A 37 -24.84 17.40 1.19
CA LYS A 37 -25.14 17.25 -0.24
C LYS A 37 -24.29 16.14 -0.88
N ARG A 38 -23.00 16.05 -0.53
CA ARG A 38 -22.11 15.00 -1.01
C ARG A 38 -22.56 13.62 -0.52
N TRP A 39 -22.88 13.49 0.76
CA TRP A 39 -23.37 12.23 1.33
C TRP A 39 -24.70 11.80 0.73
N TYR A 40 -25.65 12.73 0.54
CA TYR A 40 -26.92 12.46 -0.10
C TYR A 40 -26.73 11.91 -1.53
N LYS A 41 -25.82 12.50 -2.32
CA LYS A 41 -25.45 11.98 -3.64
C LYS A 41 -24.84 10.58 -3.53
N MET A 42 -23.91 10.36 -2.59
CA MET A 42 -23.27 9.06 -2.40
C MET A 42 -24.27 7.97 -2.03
N ILE A 43 -25.23 8.27 -1.14
CA ILE A 43 -26.29 7.32 -0.77
C ILE A 43 -27.16 6.99 -2.00
N ARG A 44 -27.56 8.00 -2.78
CA ARG A 44 -28.36 7.79 -3.99
C ARG A 44 -27.66 6.90 -5.04
N HIS A 45 -26.34 7.03 -5.17
CA HIS A 45 -25.58 6.30 -6.20
C HIS A 45 -25.06 4.94 -5.74
N THR A 46 -24.65 4.82 -4.48
CA THR A 46 -23.90 3.66 -3.96
C THR A 46 -24.64 2.96 -2.81
N GLY A 47 -25.72 3.54 -2.29
CA GLY A 47 -26.49 3.01 -1.15
C GLY A 47 -25.77 3.14 0.20
N SER A 48 -24.62 3.83 0.27
CA SER A 48 -23.85 3.95 1.50
C SER A 48 -22.95 5.19 1.53
N ILE A 49 -22.59 5.64 2.73
CA ILE A 49 -21.65 6.75 2.93
C ILE A 49 -20.23 6.21 3.14
N GLN A 50 -19.63 5.66 2.08
CA GLN A 50 -18.24 5.22 2.08
C GLN A 50 -17.33 6.37 1.62
N LEU A 51 -16.55 6.93 2.55
CA LEU A 51 -15.51 7.89 2.23
C LEU A 51 -14.24 7.12 1.85
N SER A 52 -13.78 7.24 0.61
CA SER A 52 -12.46 6.71 0.26
C SER A 52 -11.37 7.59 0.86
N THR A 53 -10.30 6.95 1.32
CA THR A 53 -9.08 7.66 1.67
C THR A 53 -8.47 8.23 0.39
N TYR A 54 -7.97 9.46 0.45
CA TYR A 54 -7.22 10.02 -0.68
C TYR A 54 -6.02 9.10 -0.98
N PRO A 55 -5.87 8.61 -2.23
CA PRO A 55 -4.84 7.61 -2.57
C PRO A 55 -3.40 8.14 -2.50
N GLY A 56 -3.22 9.42 -2.20
CA GLY A 56 -1.90 10.08 -2.20
C GLY A 56 -1.50 10.57 -3.59
N ALA A 57 -0.35 11.23 -3.66
CA ALA A 57 0.23 11.67 -4.93
C ALA A 57 0.70 10.45 -5.76
N PRO A 58 0.49 10.45 -7.08
CA PRO A 58 0.93 9.35 -7.94
C PRO A 58 2.46 9.23 -7.95
N HIS A 59 2.97 8.02 -7.80
CA HIS A 59 4.41 7.77 -7.75
C HIS A 59 5.01 7.70 -9.17
N LEU A 60 5.66 8.78 -9.61
CA LEU A 60 6.17 8.90 -10.99
C LEU A 60 7.17 7.79 -11.39
N ALA A 61 8.01 7.35 -10.46
CA ALA A 61 9.04 6.34 -10.76
C ALA A 61 8.51 4.88 -10.80
N ARG A 62 7.40 4.57 -10.10
CA ARG A 62 6.88 3.21 -9.93
C ARG A 62 5.63 3.03 -10.79
N THR A 63 5.80 3.24 -12.08
CA THR A 63 4.74 3.04 -13.08
C THR A 63 4.76 1.59 -13.57
N SER A 64 3.60 1.01 -13.92
CA SER A 64 3.49 -0.34 -14.49
C SER A 64 4.48 -0.59 -15.64
N LYS A 65 4.59 0.38 -16.55
CA LYS A 65 5.54 0.37 -17.67
C LYS A 65 7.01 0.23 -17.21
N THR A 66 7.40 0.89 -16.13
CA THR A 66 8.76 0.79 -15.60
C THR A 66 8.99 -0.57 -14.97
N ILE A 67 8.01 -1.08 -14.21
CA ILE A 67 8.06 -2.40 -13.58
C ILE A 67 8.22 -3.50 -14.65
N GLU A 68 7.44 -3.44 -15.73
CA GLU A 68 7.52 -4.40 -16.84
C GLU A 68 8.89 -4.36 -17.53
N LYS A 69 9.44 -3.16 -17.79
CA LYS A 69 10.78 -3.02 -18.37
C LYS A 69 11.85 -3.63 -17.49
N VAL A 70 11.78 -3.39 -16.18
CA VAL A 70 12.71 -3.98 -15.20
C VAL A 70 12.57 -5.50 -15.20
N LYS A 71 11.33 -6.01 -15.14
CA LYS A 71 11.05 -7.45 -15.19
C LYS A 71 11.67 -8.13 -16.42
N HIS A 72 11.39 -7.59 -17.60
CA HIS A 72 11.91 -8.11 -18.87
C HIS A 72 13.45 -8.13 -18.90
N LYS A 73 14.11 -7.16 -18.25
CA LYS A 73 15.57 -7.15 -18.15
C LYS A 73 16.12 -8.35 -17.36
N PHE A 74 15.48 -8.72 -16.25
CA PHE A 74 15.86 -9.89 -15.46
C PHE A 74 15.46 -11.20 -16.12
N ASP A 75 14.34 -11.25 -16.85
CA ASP A 75 13.93 -12.43 -17.62
C ASP A 75 14.98 -12.79 -18.69
N ARG A 76 15.68 -11.79 -19.24
CA ARG A 76 16.84 -11.98 -20.14
C ARG A 76 18.13 -12.38 -19.42
N LYS A 77 18.09 -12.63 -18.10
CA LYS A 77 19.23 -12.99 -17.24
C LYS A 77 20.38 -11.96 -17.22
N GLU A 78 20.07 -10.69 -17.42
CA GLU A 78 21.06 -9.62 -17.27
C GLU A 78 21.38 -9.37 -15.79
N MET A 79 22.61 -9.66 -15.37
CA MET A 79 23.06 -9.36 -14.00
C MET A 79 23.45 -7.89 -13.87
N VAL A 80 22.56 -7.08 -13.29
CA VAL A 80 22.80 -5.65 -13.06
C VAL A 80 22.63 -5.25 -11.61
N THR A 81 23.47 -4.32 -11.15
CA THR A 81 23.33 -3.73 -9.81
C THR A 81 22.13 -2.77 -9.77
N THR A 82 21.54 -2.59 -8.60
CA THR A 82 20.45 -1.63 -8.39
C THR A 82 20.84 -0.21 -8.81
N ARG A 83 22.12 0.17 -8.64
CA ARG A 83 22.63 1.48 -9.09
C ARG A 83 22.58 1.60 -10.61
N ARG A 84 23.05 0.57 -11.33
CA ARG A 84 23.03 0.59 -12.79
C ARG A 84 21.60 0.60 -13.31
N LEU A 85 20.72 -0.20 -12.71
CA LEU A 85 19.30 -0.23 -13.01
C LEU A 85 18.65 1.15 -12.84
N ALA A 86 18.95 1.85 -11.75
CA ALA A 86 18.47 3.19 -11.50
C ALA A 86 18.91 4.19 -12.59
N THR A 87 20.18 4.14 -13.00
CA THR A 87 20.71 4.96 -14.08
C THR A 87 20.06 4.65 -15.43
N ASP A 88 19.90 3.37 -15.77
CA ASP A 88 19.37 2.95 -17.07
C ASP A 88 17.89 3.39 -17.26
N TYR A 89 17.12 3.44 -16.18
CA TYR A 89 15.70 3.82 -16.21
C TYR A 89 15.42 5.23 -15.69
N GLY A 90 16.45 6.00 -15.31
CA GLY A 90 16.31 7.38 -14.82
C GLY A 90 15.50 7.50 -13.53
N ILE A 91 15.55 6.49 -12.65
CA ILE A 91 14.81 6.46 -11.38
C ILE A 91 15.76 6.56 -10.18
N SER A 92 15.24 6.91 -9.01
CA SER A 92 16.05 6.88 -7.79
C SER A 92 16.43 5.45 -7.41
N LYS A 93 17.59 5.28 -6.75
CA LYS A 93 18.05 3.98 -6.24
C LYS A 93 17.03 3.34 -5.28
N SER A 94 16.37 4.15 -4.45
CA SER A 94 15.32 3.67 -3.54
C SER A 94 14.10 3.15 -4.29
N SER A 95 13.67 3.84 -5.36
CA SER A 95 12.56 3.38 -6.21
C SER A 95 12.92 2.09 -6.93
N ALA A 96 14.12 2.02 -7.50
CA ALA A 96 14.64 0.80 -8.12
C ALA A 96 14.64 -0.37 -7.14
N HIS A 97 15.09 -0.14 -5.89
CA HIS A 97 15.08 -1.17 -4.86
C HIS A 97 13.67 -1.65 -4.51
N ARG A 98 12.71 -0.73 -4.31
CA ARG A 98 11.30 -1.08 -4.05
C ARG A 98 10.67 -1.86 -5.19
N ILE A 99 10.96 -1.49 -6.44
CA ILE A 99 10.49 -2.25 -7.60
C ILE A 99 11.01 -3.69 -7.56
N LEU A 100 12.28 -3.88 -7.22
CA LEU A 100 12.87 -5.22 -7.11
C LEU A 100 12.23 -6.02 -5.97
N THR A 101 12.11 -5.45 -4.76
CA THR A 101 11.71 -6.18 -3.57
C THR A 101 10.20 -6.29 -3.37
N GLU A 102 9.45 -5.21 -3.61
CA GLU A 102 8.00 -5.15 -3.36
C GLU A 102 7.18 -5.59 -4.58
N ASP A 103 7.53 -5.12 -5.78
CA ASP A 103 6.77 -5.46 -7.00
C ASP A 103 7.17 -6.82 -7.57
N LEU A 104 8.48 -7.02 -7.78
CA LEU A 104 9.00 -8.21 -8.46
C LEU A 104 9.38 -9.34 -7.49
N LYS A 105 9.40 -9.08 -6.18
CA LYS A 105 9.79 -10.05 -5.14
C LYS A 105 11.17 -10.69 -5.41
N LEU A 106 12.07 -9.93 -6.03
CA LEU A 106 13.45 -10.30 -6.29
C LEU A 106 14.32 -9.86 -5.11
N TYR A 107 14.61 -10.80 -4.23
CA TYR A 107 15.51 -10.57 -3.10
C TYR A 107 16.94 -10.99 -3.47
N ALA A 108 17.91 -10.28 -2.90
CA ALA A 108 19.32 -10.61 -3.05
C ALA A 108 19.66 -11.84 -2.20
N TYR A 109 19.33 -13.03 -2.70
CA TYR A 109 19.78 -14.28 -2.08
C TYR A 109 21.19 -14.62 -2.55
N LYS A 110 22.02 -15.06 -1.60
CA LYS A 110 23.29 -15.73 -1.89
C LYS A 110 23.17 -17.19 -1.49
N MET A 111 23.62 -18.10 -2.36
CA MET A 111 23.80 -19.49 -1.96
C MET A 111 24.97 -19.54 -1.00
N THR A 112 24.72 -19.99 0.23
CA THR A 112 25.76 -20.23 1.22
C THR A 112 25.93 -21.73 1.35
N ILE A 113 27.13 -22.24 1.04
CA ILE A 113 27.48 -23.64 1.23
C ILE A 113 28.07 -23.76 2.62
N GLU A 114 27.37 -24.44 3.51
CA GLU A 114 27.85 -24.69 4.87
C GLU A 114 28.48 -26.09 4.96
N PRO A 115 29.66 -26.23 5.58
CA PRO A 115 30.25 -27.54 5.80
C PRO A 115 29.40 -28.35 6.79
N LYS A 116 29.13 -29.62 6.45
CA LYS A 116 28.42 -30.53 7.34
C LYS A 116 29.28 -30.86 8.57
N LEU A 117 28.72 -30.63 9.77
CA LEU A 117 29.36 -31.02 11.03
C LEU A 117 29.28 -32.53 11.23
N THR A 118 30.43 -33.20 11.22
CA THR A 118 30.59 -34.60 11.66
C THR A 118 30.53 -34.70 13.18
N GLU A 119 30.24 -35.89 13.71
CA GLU A 119 30.21 -36.14 15.16
C GLU A 119 31.55 -35.83 15.83
N GLU A 120 32.66 -36.08 15.14
CA GLU A 120 34.00 -35.75 15.64
C GLU A 120 34.19 -34.22 15.82
N HIS A 121 33.69 -33.41 14.89
CA HIS A 121 33.73 -31.95 15.02
C HIS A 121 32.84 -31.45 16.18
N LYS A 122 31.70 -32.10 16.42
CA LYS A 122 30.85 -31.78 17.58
C LYS A 122 31.54 -32.11 18.90
N ASN A 123 32.25 -33.24 18.97
CA ASN A 123 32.98 -33.66 20.17
C ASN A 123 34.18 -32.74 20.45
N LYS A 124 34.96 -32.36 19.42
CA LYS A 124 36.04 -31.37 19.56
C LYS A 124 35.50 -30.04 20.06
N ARG A 125 34.35 -29.58 19.55
CA ARG A 125 33.72 -28.34 20.08
C ARG A 125 33.40 -28.44 21.57
N LYS A 126 32.83 -29.56 22.04
CA LYS A 126 32.56 -29.74 23.48
C LYS A 126 33.83 -29.75 24.34
N GLN A 127 34.94 -30.25 23.81
CA GLN A 127 36.22 -30.28 24.53
C GLN A 127 36.90 -28.91 24.66
N PHE A 128 36.69 -28.00 23.70
CA PHE A 128 37.32 -26.67 23.70
C PHE A 128 36.33 -25.53 24.01
N VAL A 129 35.13 -25.84 24.48
CA VAL A 129 34.22 -24.85 25.07
C VAL A 129 34.71 -24.56 26.49
N ASN A 130 35.51 -23.51 26.61
CA ASN A 130 35.69 -22.76 27.86
C ASN A 130 34.52 -21.80 28.06
#